data_AF-A0AAF0VVG8-F1
#
_entry.id   AF-A0AAF0VVG8-F1
#
_cell.length_a   1.000
_cell.length_b   1.000
_cell.length_c   1.000
_cell.angle_alpha   90.00
_cell.angle_beta   90.00
_cell.angle_gamma   90.00
#
_symmetry.space_group_name_H-M   'P 1'
#
loop_
_entity.id
_entity.type
_entity.pdbx_description
1 polymer ?
#
loop_
_entity_poly.entity_id
_entity_poly.type
_entity_poly.pdbx_seq_one_letter_code
_entity_poly.pdbx_strand_id
1 'polypeptide(L)'
;MTKRSPRSARVAIRKTVELAADYVTDITNCQPTQVTALQPADEGGWIVEVEVVAERRIPSSADMLELYEIELDADGEVLAHNRISRYARFERLPNSDAEQSVN
;
A
#
# COMPACT_ATOMS: atom_id res chain seq x y z
N MET A 1 7.92 24.01 17.46
CA MET A 1 7.73 22.62 16.98
C MET A 1 6.53 22.01 17.69
N THR A 2 5.32 22.27 17.20
CA THR A 2 4.07 21.80 17.83
C THR A 2 3.89 20.30 17.60
N LYS A 3 3.93 19.50 18.68
CA LYS A 3 3.59 18.07 18.65
C LYS A 3 2.19 17.91 18.03
N ARG A 4 2.12 17.33 16.83
CA ARG A 4 0.84 16.99 16.17
C ARG A 4 0.04 16.09 17.11
N SER A 5 -1.15 16.54 17.50
CA SER A 5 -2.03 15.78 18.37
C SER A 5 -2.43 14.47 17.67
N PRO A 6 -2.61 13.35 18.40
CA PRO A 6 -2.86 12.02 17.82
C PRO A 6 -4.09 11.94 16.91
N ARG A 7 -5.09 12.83 17.10
CA ARG A 7 -6.24 12.94 16.20
C ARG A 7 -5.88 13.54 14.84
N SER A 8 -4.95 14.49 14.78
CA SER A 8 -4.45 15.06 13.51
C SER A 8 -3.59 14.07 12.74
N ALA A 9 -2.82 13.22 13.44
CA ALA A 9 -2.01 12.18 12.83
C ALA A 9 -2.88 11.09 12.17
N ARG A 10 -3.96 10.64 12.81
CA ARG A 10 -4.90 9.67 12.22
C ARG A 10 -5.58 10.20 10.95
N VAL A 11 -5.97 11.47 10.94
CA VAL A 11 -6.56 12.11 9.76
C VAL A 11 -5.53 12.26 8.65
N ALA A 12 -4.29 12.61 8.98
CA ALA A 12 -3.19 12.64 8.02
C ALA A 12 -2.95 11.26 7.40
N ILE A 13 -2.85 10.20 8.23
CA ILE A 13 -2.69 8.80 7.79
C ILE A 13 -3.78 8.40 6.80
N ARG A 14 -5.06 8.67 7.10
CA ARG A 14 -6.16 8.28 6.22
C ARG A 14 -6.07 8.98 4.87
N LYS A 15 -5.79 10.29 4.88
CA LYS A 15 -5.61 11.08 3.67
C LYS A 15 -4.43 10.56 2.85
N THR A 16 -3.31 10.23 3.48
CA THR A 16 -2.13 9.67 2.82
C THR A 16 -2.44 8.35 2.11
N VAL A 17 -3.19 7.45 2.77
CA VAL A 17 -3.62 6.18 2.18
C VAL A 17 -4.52 6.38 0.97
N GLU A 18 -5.49 7.30 1.07
CA GLU A 18 -6.39 7.65 -0.04
C GLU A 18 -5.60 8.22 -1.24
N LEU A 19 -4.70 9.19 -0.99
CA LEU A 19 -3.85 9.79 -2.03
C LEU A 19 -2.95 8.77 -2.73
N ALA A 20 -2.32 7.86 -1.97
CA ALA A 20 -1.48 6.82 -2.56
C ALA A 20 -2.29 5.86 -3.45
N ALA A 21 -3.49 5.45 -3.01
CA ALA A 21 -4.35 4.55 -3.79
C ALA A 21 -4.85 5.21 -5.08
N ASP A 22 -5.25 6.48 -5.02
CA ASP A 22 -5.68 7.25 -6.18
C ASP A 22 -4.51 7.42 -7.17
N TYR A 23 -3.34 7.84 -6.68
CA TYR A 23 -2.16 8.02 -7.51
C TYR A 23 -1.74 6.72 -8.21
N VAL A 24 -1.73 5.58 -7.49
CA VAL A 24 -1.39 4.29 -8.11
C VAL A 24 -2.40 3.92 -9.18
N THR A 25 -3.68 4.21 -8.97
CA THR A 25 -4.74 3.96 -9.95
C THR A 25 -4.49 4.78 -11.21
N ASP A 26 -4.14 6.05 -11.06
CA ASP A 26 -3.89 6.97 -12.17
C ASP A 26 -2.69 6.54 -13.03
N ILE A 27 -1.60 6.08 -12.42
CA ILE A 27 -0.39 5.69 -13.17
C ILE A 27 -0.46 4.28 -13.76
N THR A 28 -1.17 3.35 -13.10
CA THR A 28 -1.22 1.94 -13.52
C THR A 28 -2.47 1.60 -14.32
N ASN A 29 -3.52 2.43 -14.22
CA ASN A 29 -4.88 2.13 -14.67
C ASN A 29 -5.40 0.78 -14.13
N CYS A 30 -4.87 0.33 -13.00
CA CYS A 30 -5.22 -0.92 -12.33
C CYS A 30 -6.01 -0.63 -11.06
N GLN A 31 -6.85 -1.57 -10.65
CA GLN A 31 -7.60 -1.43 -9.40
C GLN A 31 -6.70 -1.73 -8.20
N PRO A 32 -6.63 -0.83 -7.21
CA PRO A 32 -5.97 -1.10 -5.94
C PRO A 32 -6.74 -2.18 -5.20
N THR A 33 -5.99 -3.12 -4.64
CA THR A 33 -6.51 -4.27 -3.91
C THR A 33 -6.44 -4.00 -2.42
N GLN A 34 -5.28 -3.55 -1.94
CA GLN A 34 -5.01 -3.26 -0.53
C GLN A 34 -3.76 -2.38 -0.37
N VAL A 35 -3.68 -1.69 0.76
CA VAL A 35 -2.44 -1.07 1.24
C VAL A 35 -1.74 -2.07 2.15
N THR A 36 -0.51 -2.45 1.82
CA THR A 36 0.26 -3.48 2.57
C THR A 36 1.11 -2.90 3.67
N ALA A 37 1.57 -1.66 3.52
CA ALA A 37 2.39 -0.97 4.51
C ALA A 37 2.14 0.53 4.49
N LEU A 38 2.32 1.16 5.66
CA LEU A 38 2.33 2.60 5.83
C LEU A 38 3.34 2.96 6.93
N GLN A 39 4.36 3.72 6.58
CA GLN A 39 5.41 4.13 7.50
C GLN A 39 5.79 5.60 7.31
N PRO A 40 6.22 6.31 8.38
CA PRO A 40 6.77 7.65 8.22
C PRO A 40 8.11 7.58 7.46
N ALA A 41 8.34 8.53 6.56
CA ALA A 41 9.63 8.72 5.90
C ALA A 41 10.60 9.51 6.80
N ASP A 42 11.90 9.29 6.63
CA ASP A 42 12.94 9.96 7.43
C ASP A 42 12.91 11.49 7.31
N GLU A 43 12.52 12.01 6.14
CA GLU A 43 12.46 13.45 5.84
C GLU A 43 11.13 14.11 6.24
N GLY A 44 10.23 13.39 6.93
CA GLY A 44 8.99 13.94 7.48
C GLY A 44 7.73 13.73 6.63
N GLY A 45 7.80 12.82 5.66
CA GLY A 45 6.70 12.37 4.82
C GLY A 45 6.16 10.99 5.19
N TRP A 46 5.61 10.28 4.21
CA TRP A 46 5.05 8.93 4.35
C TRP A 46 5.46 8.04 3.18
N ILE A 47 5.81 6.80 3.48
CA ILE A 47 5.98 5.74 2.48
C ILE A 47 4.77 4.81 2.61
N VAL A 48 4.09 4.59 1.49
CA VAL A 48 2.90 3.75 1.38
C VAL A 48 3.14 2.67 0.36
N GLU A 49 2.84 1.43 0.72
CA GLU A 49 2.85 0.32 -0.23
C GLU A 49 1.43 -0.05 -0.64
N VAL A 50 1.14 -0.04 -1.94
CA VAL A 50 -0.17 -0.35 -2.52
C VAL A 50 -0.04 -1.52 -3.49
N GLU A 51 -0.83 -2.57 -3.25
CA GLU A 51 -0.94 -3.72 -4.14
C GLU A 51 -2.09 -3.51 -5.12
N VAL A 52 -1.84 -3.72 -6.41
CA VAL A 52 -2.83 -3.65 -7.49
C VAL A 52 -2.97 -4.99 -8.20
N VAL A 53 -4.13 -5.20 -8.83
CA VAL A 53 -4.31 -6.31 -9.78
C VAL A 53 -3.90 -5.85 -11.18
N ALA A 54 -2.70 -6.20 -11.59
CA ALA A 54 -2.15 -5.84 -12.89
C ALA A 54 -2.75 -6.65 -14.05
N GLU A 55 -3.12 -7.91 -13.80
CA GLU A 55 -3.72 -8.78 -14.82
C GLU A 55 -4.71 -9.76 -14.19
N ARG A 56 -5.93 -9.83 -14.71
CA ARG A 56 -6.95 -10.79 -14.29
C ARG A 56 -6.78 -12.12 -15.01
N ARG A 57 -6.80 -13.24 -14.30
CA ARG A 57 -6.68 -14.60 -14.87
C ARG A 57 -7.76 -15.55 -14.34
N ILE A 58 -7.90 -16.71 -14.99
CA ILE A 58 -8.84 -17.78 -14.58
C ILE A 58 -8.03 -19.03 -14.22
N PRO A 59 -8.17 -19.57 -13.00
CA PRO A 59 -8.96 -19.04 -11.88
C PRO A 59 -8.41 -17.73 -11.32
N SER A 60 -9.21 -16.96 -10.58
CA SER A 60 -8.81 -15.66 -10.00
C SER A 60 -7.65 -15.76 -8.99
N SER A 61 -7.38 -16.96 -8.47
CA SER A 61 -6.17 -17.25 -7.69
C SER A 61 -4.88 -17.15 -8.51
N ALA A 62 -4.97 -17.12 -9.84
CA ALA A 62 -3.86 -16.91 -10.75
C ALA A 62 -3.69 -15.45 -11.20
N ASP A 63 -4.50 -14.49 -10.70
CA ASP A 63 -4.34 -13.06 -10.98
C ASP A 63 -2.88 -12.62 -10.76
N MET A 64 -2.36 -11.76 -11.64
CA MET A 64 -1.05 -11.14 -11.47
C MET A 64 -1.20 -9.87 -10.62
N LEU A 65 -0.44 -9.80 -9.54
CA LEU A 65 -0.39 -8.68 -8.61
C LEU A 65 0.90 -7.91 -8.81
N GLU A 66 0.83 -6.60 -8.61
CA GLU A 66 1.99 -5.71 -8.58
C GLU A 66 1.95 -4.88 -7.30
N LEU A 67 3.12 -4.73 -6.66
CA LEU A 67 3.29 -3.96 -5.44
C LEU A 67 4.07 -2.70 -5.76
N TYR A 68 3.47 -1.56 -5.41
CA TYR A 68 4.03 -0.24 -5.61
C TYR A 68 4.33 0.41 -4.28
N GLU A 69 5.52 0.96 -4.14
CA GLU A 69 5.91 1.85 -3.07
C GLU A 69 5.76 3.29 -3.57
N ILE A 70 5.06 4.12 -2.80
CA ILE A 70 4.83 5.53 -3.08
C ILE A 70 5.34 6.32 -1.89
N GLU A 71 6.22 7.28 -2.18
CA GLU A 71 6.72 8.23 -1.20
C GLU A 71 5.97 9.55 -1.36
N LEU A 72 5.41 10.02 -0.24
CA LEU A 72 4.63 11.24 -0.13
C LEU A 72 5.33 12.20 0.85
N ASP A 73 5.29 13.49 0.58
CA ASP A 73 5.75 14.50 1.53
C ASP A 73 4.74 14.75 2.68
N ALA A 74 5.03 15.74 3.53
CA ALA A 74 4.17 16.11 4.65
C ALA A 74 2.83 16.74 4.23
N ASP A 75 2.75 17.27 3.01
CA ASP A 75 1.59 17.94 2.43
C ASP A 75 0.70 16.97 1.61
N GLY A 76 1.26 15.83 1.22
CA GLY A 76 0.62 14.75 0.48
C GLY A 76 0.96 14.75 -1.01
N GLU A 77 2.03 15.44 -1.42
CA GLU A 77 2.54 15.40 -2.79
C GLU A 77 3.44 14.18 -2.98
N VAL A 78 3.34 13.53 -4.14
CA VAL A 78 4.16 12.35 -4.46
C VAL A 78 5.58 12.78 -4.81
N LEU A 79 6.55 12.31 -4.03
CA LEU A 79 7.98 12.53 -4.25
C LEU A 79 8.59 11.46 -5.15
N ALA A 80 8.21 10.20 -4.95
CA ALA A 80 8.72 9.07 -5.69
C ALA A 80 7.69 7.95 -5.79
N HIS A 81 7.84 7.10 -6.81
CA HIS A 81 7.10 5.85 -6.93
C HIS A 81 7.99 4.77 -7.53
N ASN A 82 7.92 3.56 -6.98
CA ASN A 82 8.69 2.41 -7.44
C ASN A 82 7.80 1.17 -7.47
N ARG A 83 7.88 0.36 -8.53
CA ARG A 83 7.33 -1.00 -8.51
C ARG A 83 8.35 -1.92 -7.87
N ILE A 84 8.03 -2.44 -6.70
CA ILE A 84 8.97 -3.25 -5.90
C ILE A 84 8.75 -4.75 -6.06
N SER A 85 7.57 -5.19 -6.51
CA SER A 85 7.31 -6.61 -6.75
C SER A 85 6.22 -6.85 -7.79
N ARG A 86 6.27 -8.04 -8.41
CA ARG A 86 5.26 -8.57 -9.33
C ARG A 86 5.19 -10.08 -9.16
N TYR A 87 4.02 -10.62 -8.84
CA TYR A 87 3.85 -12.03 -8.49
C TYR A 87 2.43 -12.51 -8.75
N ALA A 88 2.25 -13.82 -8.90
CA ALA A 88 0.92 -14.38 -9.01
C ALA A 88 0.25 -14.48 -7.62
N ARG A 89 -1.06 -14.27 -7.55
CA ARG A 89 -1.80 -14.26 -6.28
C ARG A 89 -1.61 -15.55 -5.46
N PHE A 90 -1.50 -16.71 -6.11
CA PHE A 90 -1.25 -17.98 -5.43
C PHE A 90 0.13 -18.06 -4.76
N GLU A 91 1.12 -17.29 -5.24
CA GLU A 91 2.46 -17.23 -4.65
C GLU A 91 2.50 -16.42 -3.35
N ARG A 92 1.47 -15.58 -3.09
CA ARG A 92 1.33 -14.79 -1.86
C ARG A 92 0.92 -15.64 -0.63
N LEU A 93 0.60 -16.91 -0.79
CA LEU A 93 0.26 -17.82 0.33
C LEU A 93 1.54 -18.50 0.83
N PRO A 94 2.18 -18.00 1.91
CA PRO A 94 1.92 -18.57 3.24
C PRO A 94 1.99 -17.54 4.40
N ASN A 95 0.87 -17.34 5.13
CA ASN A 95 0.78 -16.99 6.57
C ASN A 95 -0.69 -16.73 6.95
N SER A 96 -1.42 -17.80 7.19
CA SER A 96 -2.58 -17.82 8.09
C SER A 96 -2.09 -18.25 9.47
N ASP A 97 -1.32 -17.40 10.16
CA ASP A 97 -1.11 -17.53 11.60
C ASP A 97 -2.25 -16.83 12.34
N ALA A 98 -3.40 -17.48 12.28
CA ALA A 98 -4.49 -17.30 13.23
C ALA A 98 -5.02 -18.66 13.67
N GLU A 99 -4.14 -19.65 13.91
CA GLU A 99 -4.39 -20.78 14.82
C GLU A 99 -3.09 -21.17 15.55
N GLN A 100 -2.57 -20.26 16.39
CA GLN A 100 -2.00 -20.71 17.67
C GLN A 100 -3.14 -20.73 18.69
N SER A 101 -3.87 -21.85 18.71
CA SER A 101 -4.50 -22.36 19.92
C SER A 101 -4.72 -23.86 19.79
N VAL A 102 -4.09 -24.57 20.73
CA VAL A 102 -4.23 -26.00 21.04
C VAL A 102 -3.39 -26.95 20.16
N ASN A 103 -2.16 -27.23 20.59
CA ASN A 103 -1.90 -28.39 21.47
C ASN A 103 -0.50 -28.32 22.10
#